data_AF-A0A0F9K9Z3-F1
#
_entry.id   AF-A0A0F9K9Z3-F1
#
_cell.length_a   1.000
_cell.length_b   1.000
_cell.length_c   1.000
_cell.angle_alpha   90.00
_cell.angle_beta   90.00
_cell.angle_gamma   90.00
#
_symmetry.space_group_name_H-M   'P 1'
#
loop_
_entity.id
_entity.type
_entity.pdbx_description
1 polymer ?
#
loop_
_entity_poly.entity_id
_entity_poly.type
_entity_poly.pdbx_seq_one_letter_code
_entity_poly.pdbx_strand_id
1 'polypeptide(L)'
;MAKVTAADKQDAMDRLKAYNMQPGETVYTIVKHRSRSGMYRVIDLYIMRDNVPLRISWSVGTLVEGYDRNHEGAKASGCGMDMGFHLVYSLSRELFPSGFGTMGQASLYPQGVRPASKEHAAHLRSKGVQFIGRNGDTSGWDNDGGYALKQSWM
;
A
#
# COMPACT_ATOMS: atom_id res chain seq x y z
N MET A 1 -16.33 22.99 -1.09
CA MET A 1 -16.25 21.80 -0.22
C MET A 1 -15.41 22.16 1.00
N ALA A 2 -15.77 21.69 2.19
CA ALA A 2 -14.90 21.83 3.36
C ALA A 2 -13.55 21.16 3.06
N LYS A 3 -12.46 21.86 3.39
CA LYS A 3 -11.09 21.35 3.21
C LYS A 3 -10.87 20.20 4.20
N VAL A 4 -10.26 19.12 3.74
CA VAL A 4 -9.82 18.01 4.61
C VAL A 4 -8.94 18.58 5.74
N THR A 5 -9.30 18.28 6.97
CA THR A 5 -8.61 18.75 8.18
C THR A 5 -7.54 17.75 8.64
N ALA A 6 -6.69 18.17 9.58
CA ALA A 6 -5.74 17.26 10.22
C ALA A 6 -6.46 16.16 11.02
N ALA A 7 -7.60 16.47 11.63
CA ALA A 7 -8.43 15.52 12.34
C ALA A 7 -9.00 14.45 11.39
N ASP A 8 -9.46 14.84 10.20
CA ASP A 8 -9.93 13.88 9.19
C ASP A 8 -8.81 12.93 8.75
N LYS A 9 -7.60 13.44 8.58
CA LYS A 9 -6.42 12.61 8.25
C LYS A 9 -6.07 11.64 9.38
N GLN A 10 -6.14 12.09 10.63
CA GLN A 10 -5.87 11.24 11.78
C GLN A 10 -6.92 10.13 11.91
N ASP A 11 -8.22 10.44 11.80
CA ASP A 11 -9.31 9.44 11.80
C ASP A 11 -9.15 8.44 10.64
N ALA A 12 -8.81 8.92 9.44
CA ALA A 12 -8.54 8.06 8.30
C ALA A 12 -7.37 7.09 8.57
N MET A 13 -6.28 7.59 9.15
CA MET A 13 -5.11 6.78 9.54
C MET A 13 -5.47 5.76 10.61
N ASP A 14 -6.21 6.15 11.64
CA ASP A 14 -6.60 5.26 12.75
C ASP A 14 -7.48 4.12 12.26
N ARG A 15 -8.45 4.41 11.38
CA ARG A 15 -9.27 3.37 10.71
C ARG A 15 -8.43 2.40 9.90
N LEU A 16 -7.41 2.88 9.19
CA LEU A 16 -6.54 2.01 8.40
C LEU A 16 -5.63 1.14 9.28
N LYS A 17 -5.09 1.71 10.36
CA LYS A 17 -4.29 0.98 11.36
C LYS A 17 -5.10 -0.10 12.07
N ALA A 18 -6.40 0.12 12.29
CA ALA A 18 -7.28 -0.88 12.88
C ALA A 18 -7.36 -2.19 12.06
N TYR A 19 -7.12 -2.14 10.75
CA TYR A 19 -7.07 -3.34 9.90
C TYR A 19 -5.75 -4.12 9.98
N ASN A 20 -4.75 -3.58 10.68
CA ASN A 20 -3.43 -4.17 10.90
C ASN A 20 -2.81 -4.77 9.63
N MET A 21 -2.85 -4.02 8.52
CA MET A 21 -2.29 -4.45 7.23
C MET A 21 -0.81 -4.77 7.36
N GLN A 22 -0.41 -5.91 6.81
CA GLN A 22 0.97 -6.40 6.80
C GLN A 22 1.61 -6.21 5.43
N PRO A 23 2.94 -6.03 5.36
CA PRO A 23 3.63 -5.99 4.09
C PRO A 23 3.46 -7.29 3.28
N GLY A 24 3.03 -7.16 2.03
CA GLY A 24 2.75 -8.24 1.10
C GLY A 24 1.26 -8.47 0.85
N GLU A 25 0.39 -7.85 1.65
CA GLU A 25 -1.05 -7.84 1.41
C GLU A 25 -1.43 -7.08 0.14
N THR A 26 -2.57 -7.46 -0.45
CA THR A 26 -3.08 -6.89 -1.69
C THR A 26 -4.21 -5.91 -1.42
N VAL A 27 -4.09 -4.72 -1.98
CA VAL A 27 -5.18 -3.75 -2.12
C VAL A 27 -5.74 -3.88 -3.53
N TYR A 28 -7.04 -4.13 -3.61
CA TYR A 28 -7.76 -4.28 -4.86
C TYR A 28 -8.36 -2.94 -5.29
N THR A 29 -8.25 -2.62 -6.57
CA THR A 29 -8.70 -1.33 -7.10
C THR A 29 -9.70 -1.51 -8.24
N ILE A 30 -10.74 -0.67 -8.25
CA ILE A 30 -11.78 -0.66 -9.29
C ILE A 30 -11.97 0.78 -9.78
N VAL A 31 -11.87 1.02 -11.09
CA VAL A 31 -12.18 2.34 -11.65
C VAL A 31 -13.69 2.54 -11.69
N LYS A 32 -14.19 3.57 -10.99
CA LYS A 32 -15.62 3.95 -11.02
C LYS A 32 -15.94 4.97 -12.09
N HIS A 33 -15.04 5.92 -12.26
CA HIS A 33 -15.22 7.05 -13.18
C HIS A 33 -13.87 7.49 -13.72
N ARG A 34 -13.88 8.00 -14.96
CA ARG A 34 -12.75 8.65 -15.61
C ARG A 34 -13.25 9.92 -16.26
N SER A 35 -12.52 11.02 -16.08
CA SER A 35 -12.81 12.24 -16.85
C SER A 35 -12.65 12.01 -18.36
N ARG A 36 -13.32 12.86 -19.16
CA ARG A 36 -13.22 12.82 -20.62
C ARG A 36 -11.78 12.96 -21.14
N SER A 37 -10.95 13.74 -20.45
CA SER A 37 -9.53 13.91 -20.82
C SER A 37 -8.65 12.71 -20.44
N GLY A 38 -9.14 11.80 -19.60
CA GLY A 38 -8.34 10.71 -19.03
C GLY A 38 -7.30 11.12 -17.98
N MET A 39 -7.23 12.42 -17.66
CA MET A 39 -6.31 12.99 -16.67
C MET A 39 -6.78 12.80 -15.22
N TYR A 40 -7.96 12.24 -15.00
CA TYR A 40 -8.54 12.04 -13.69
C TYR A 40 -9.36 10.76 -13.64
N ARG A 41 -9.20 10.01 -12.56
CA ARG A 41 -9.96 8.81 -12.25
C ARG A 41 -10.49 8.89 -10.83
N VAL A 42 -11.63 8.25 -10.61
CA VAL A 42 -12.16 7.94 -9.28
C VAL A 42 -12.09 6.43 -9.11
N ILE A 43 -11.38 5.99 -8.09
CA ILE A 43 -11.02 4.60 -7.87
C ILE A 43 -11.54 4.17 -6.51
N ASP A 44 -12.30 3.07 -6.47
CA ASP A 44 -12.57 2.38 -5.21
C ASP A 44 -11.39 1.46 -4.88
N LEU A 45 -11.09 1.38 -3.59
CA LEU A 45 -10.07 0.53 -3.01
C LEU A 45 -10.66 -0.39 -1.97
N TYR A 46 -10.26 -1.66 -2.01
CA TYR A 46 -10.70 -2.72 -1.12
C TYR A 46 -9.51 -3.50 -0.56
N ILE A 47 -9.66 -3.96 0.68
CA ILE A 47 -8.85 -5.04 1.24
C ILE A 47 -9.75 -6.25 1.49
N MET A 48 -9.16 -7.44 1.50
CA MET A 48 -9.88 -8.67 1.83
C MET A 48 -9.60 -9.05 3.28
N ARG A 49 -10.65 -9.30 4.06
CA ARG A 49 -10.57 -9.84 5.42
C ARG A 49 -11.56 -10.99 5.51
N ASP A 50 -11.08 -12.19 5.85
CA ASP A 50 -11.91 -13.39 5.93
C ASP A 50 -12.78 -13.60 4.67
N ASN A 51 -12.19 -13.34 3.50
CA ASN A 51 -12.84 -13.38 2.19
C ASN A 51 -13.99 -12.38 1.99
N VAL A 52 -14.08 -11.34 2.83
CA VAL A 52 -15.02 -10.22 2.73
C VAL A 52 -14.29 -8.98 2.21
N PRO A 53 -14.79 -8.33 1.15
CA PRO A 53 -14.22 -7.07 0.67
C PRO A 53 -14.61 -5.93 1.61
N LEU A 54 -13.60 -5.26 2.17
CA LEU A 54 -13.78 -4.07 2.98
C LEU A 54 -13.33 -2.85 2.19
N ARG A 55 -14.25 -1.91 1.98
CA ARG A 55 -14.00 -0.69 1.22
C ARG A 55 -13.23 0.32 2.08
N ILE A 56 -12.06 0.73 1.61
CA ILE A 56 -11.17 1.68 2.31
C ILE A 56 -11.02 3.02 1.57
N SER A 57 -11.87 3.26 0.57
CA SER A 57 -11.71 4.38 -0.39
C SER A 57 -11.78 5.76 0.26
N TRP A 58 -12.61 5.92 1.29
CA TRP A 58 -12.68 7.18 2.06
C TRP A 58 -11.35 7.48 2.76
N SER A 59 -10.82 6.53 3.54
CA SER A 59 -9.58 6.74 4.28
C SER A 59 -8.40 6.97 3.35
N VAL A 60 -8.29 6.19 2.27
CA VAL A 60 -7.23 6.36 1.27
C VAL A 60 -7.34 7.70 0.56
N GLY A 61 -8.54 8.07 0.11
CA GLY A 61 -8.77 9.36 -0.52
C GLY A 61 -8.41 10.52 0.41
N THR A 62 -8.81 10.46 1.67
CA THR A 62 -8.50 11.50 2.67
C THR A 62 -7.00 11.66 2.93
N LEU A 63 -6.22 10.57 2.93
CA LEU A 63 -4.78 10.61 3.17
C LEU A 63 -3.96 11.05 1.95
N VAL A 64 -4.31 10.56 0.76
CA VAL A 64 -3.45 10.63 -0.43
C VAL A 64 -3.74 11.86 -1.30
N GLU A 65 -4.80 11.83 -2.11
CA GLU A 65 -5.07 12.85 -3.14
C GLU A 65 -6.43 13.56 -3.01
N GLY A 66 -7.30 13.05 -2.15
CA GLY A 66 -8.66 13.52 -1.92
C GLY A 66 -9.72 12.45 -2.22
N TYR A 67 -10.93 12.73 -1.79
CA TYR A 67 -12.11 11.89 -2.03
C TYR A 67 -13.10 12.62 -2.94
N ASP A 68 -13.58 11.94 -3.98
CA ASP A 68 -14.66 12.41 -4.85
C ASP A 68 -16.00 12.02 -4.24
N ARG A 69 -16.79 13.02 -3.82
CA ARG A 69 -18.12 12.80 -3.24
C ARG A 69 -19.21 12.54 -4.27
N ASN A 70 -19.02 12.91 -5.53
CA ASN A 70 -20.02 12.72 -6.58
C ASN A 70 -19.97 11.30 -7.13
N HIS A 71 -18.77 10.74 -7.27
CA HIS A 71 -18.55 9.39 -7.76
C HIS A 71 -18.18 8.39 -6.65
N GLU A 72 -18.09 8.89 -5.41
CA GLU A 72 -17.74 8.15 -4.20
C GLU A 72 -16.49 7.29 -4.37
N GLY A 73 -15.30 7.87 -4.34
CA GLY A 73 -14.06 7.11 -4.37
C GLY A 73 -12.81 7.97 -4.21
N ALA A 74 -11.65 7.33 -4.15
CA ALA A 74 -10.38 8.02 -4.07
C ALA A 74 -10.07 8.71 -5.40
N LYS A 75 -9.64 9.97 -5.32
CA LYS A 75 -9.18 10.74 -6.48
C LYS A 75 -7.81 10.24 -6.90
N ALA A 76 -7.62 10.09 -8.20
CA ALA A 76 -6.31 9.83 -8.79
C ALA A 76 -6.14 10.72 -10.03
N SER A 77 -5.25 11.70 -9.92
CA SER A 77 -4.96 12.69 -10.96
C SER A 77 -3.69 12.30 -11.71
N GLY A 78 -3.67 12.52 -13.03
CA GLY A 78 -2.55 12.18 -13.89
C GLY A 78 -2.89 11.19 -14.99
N CYS A 79 -1.89 10.93 -15.84
CA CYS A 79 -1.95 10.01 -16.96
C CYS A 79 -0.56 9.37 -17.19
N GLY A 80 -0.50 8.32 -18.03
CA GLY A 80 0.76 7.67 -18.41
C GLY A 80 1.34 6.69 -17.38
N MET A 81 0.67 6.49 -16.24
CA MET A 81 1.04 5.51 -15.21
C MET A 81 -0.19 4.71 -14.76
N ASP A 82 0.04 3.62 -14.01
CA ASP A 82 -1.03 2.89 -13.34
C ASP A 82 -1.50 3.67 -12.11
N MET A 83 -2.70 4.27 -12.23
CA MET A 83 -3.26 5.10 -11.16
C MET A 83 -3.77 4.29 -9.96
N GLY A 84 -4.11 3.02 -10.14
CA GLY A 84 -4.43 2.14 -9.02
C GLY A 84 -3.18 1.89 -8.20
N PHE A 85 -2.09 1.53 -8.87
CA PHE A 85 -0.78 1.37 -8.25
C PHE A 85 -0.32 2.65 -7.54
N HIS A 86 -0.46 3.82 -8.18
CA HIS A 86 -0.10 5.11 -7.56
C HIS A 86 -0.77 5.34 -6.20
N LEU A 87 -2.07 5.08 -6.11
CA LEU A 87 -2.81 5.22 -4.85
C LEU A 87 -2.35 4.22 -3.80
N VAL A 88 -2.13 2.96 -4.18
CA VAL A 88 -1.66 1.91 -3.27
C VAL A 88 -0.23 2.17 -2.82
N TYR A 89 0.65 2.63 -3.71
CA TYR A 89 2.02 3.02 -3.41
C TYR A 89 2.05 4.15 -2.39
N SER A 90 1.25 5.20 -2.61
CA SER A 90 1.16 6.34 -1.69
C SER A 90 0.58 5.92 -0.33
N LEU A 91 -0.51 5.14 -0.31
CA LEU A 91 -1.06 4.55 0.92
C LEU A 91 -0.02 3.73 1.67
N SER A 92 0.76 2.92 0.96
CA SER A 92 1.79 2.07 1.54
C SER A 92 2.89 2.90 2.22
N ARG A 93 3.29 4.04 1.64
CA ARG A 93 4.25 4.97 2.29
C ARG A 93 3.70 5.57 3.58
N GLU A 94 2.41 5.90 3.61
CA GLU A 94 1.73 6.43 4.80
C GLU A 94 1.66 5.38 5.93
N LEU A 95 1.43 4.11 5.60
CA LEU A 95 1.31 3.02 6.57
C LEU A 95 2.66 2.47 7.05
N PHE A 96 3.68 2.50 6.20
CA PHE A 96 5.00 1.94 6.47
C PHE A 96 6.10 3.00 6.31
N PRO A 97 6.04 4.12 7.06
CA PRO A 97 6.96 5.26 6.87
C PRO A 97 8.42 4.94 7.21
N SER A 98 8.66 3.91 8.03
CA SER A 98 10.00 3.41 8.36
C SER A 98 10.48 2.30 7.41
N GLY A 99 9.70 2.00 6.38
CA GLY A 99 9.96 0.90 5.48
C GLY A 99 9.40 -0.44 5.96
N PHE A 100 9.85 -1.51 5.32
CA PHE A 100 9.42 -2.87 5.60
C PHE A 100 10.50 -3.89 5.25
N GLY A 101 10.53 -5.02 5.95
CA GLY A 101 11.40 -6.13 5.57
C GLY A 101 10.99 -6.69 4.21
N THR A 102 11.91 -7.08 3.34
CA THR A 102 11.57 -7.74 2.05
C THR A 102 11.46 -9.25 2.22
N MET A 103 10.74 -9.93 1.32
CA MET A 103 10.61 -11.39 1.40
C MET A 103 11.95 -12.03 1.02
N GLY A 104 12.49 -12.87 1.90
CA GLY A 104 13.67 -13.68 1.65
C GLY A 104 13.34 -15.17 1.59
N GLN A 105 14.24 -15.94 1.01
CA GLN A 105 14.13 -17.40 0.91
C GLN A 105 15.41 -18.08 1.36
N ALA A 106 15.27 -19.25 1.97
CA ALA A 106 16.34 -20.20 2.28
C ALA A 106 15.76 -21.60 2.43
N SER A 107 16.61 -22.63 2.43
CA SER A 107 16.20 -23.99 2.77
C SER A 107 15.54 -24.10 4.15
N LEU A 108 16.00 -23.31 5.12
CA LEU A 108 15.42 -23.22 6.47
C LEU A 108 14.05 -22.50 6.51
N TYR A 109 13.70 -21.77 5.44
CA TYR A 109 12.47 -20.98 5.33
C TYR A 109 11.78 -21.25 3.99
N PRO A 110 11.21 -22.46 3.78
CA PRO A 110 10.64 -22.85 2.50
C PRO A 110 9.42 -22.02 2.08
N GLN A 111 8.65 -21.50 3.05
CA GLN A 111 7.55 -20.56 2.83
C GLN A 111 7.99 -19.09 2.66
N GLY A 112 9.30 -18.83 2.74
CA GLY A 112 9.88 -17.49 2.81
C GLY A 112 9.81 -16.88 4.21
N VAL A 113 10.59 -15.83 4.42
CA VAL A 113 10.64 -15.08 5.68
C VAL A 113 10.75 -13.59 5.40
N ARG A 114 9.96 -12.79 6.13
CA ARG A 114 10.05 -11.33 6.10
C ARG A 114 10.64 -10.85 7.44
N PRO A 115 11.73 -10.07 7.44
CA PRO A 115 12.30 -9.56 8.68
C PRO A 115 11.40 -8.49 9.30
N ALA A 116 11.31 -8.50 10.62
CA ALA A 116 10.55 -7.51 11.39
C ALA A 116 11.31 -6.19 11.60
N SER A 117 12.65 -6.22 11.47
CA SER A 117 13.52 -5.04 11.60
C SER A 117 14.78 -5.21 10.75
N LYS A 118 15.59 -4.15 10.65
CA LYS A 118 16.89 -4.19 9.95
C LYS A 118 17.89 -5.14 10.60
N GLU A 119 17.88 -5.20 11.93
CA GLU A 119 18.71 -6.09 12.74
C GLU A 119 18.29 -7.54 12.51
N HIS A 120 16.97 -7.80 12.46
CA HIS A 120 16.44 -9.12 12.12
C HIS A 120 16.82 -9.50 10.68
N ALA A 121 16.78 -8.57 9.72
CA ALA A 121 17.23 -8.82 8.36
C ALA A 121 18.72 -9.23 8.33
N ALA A 122 19.58 -8.52 9.06
CA ALA A 122 21.00 -8.86 9.19
C ALA A 122 21.22 -10.25 9.79
N HIS A 123 20.45 -10.61 10.83
CA HIS A 123 20.48 -11.94 11.42
C HIS A 123 20.05 -13.03 10.42
N LEU A 124 18.98 -12.81 9.66
CA LEU A 124 18.52 -13.79 8.66
C LEU A 124 19.57 -13.97 7.55
N ARG A 125 20.21 -12.90 7.09
CA ARG A 125 21.33 -13.01 6.14
C ARG A 125 22.49 -13.84 6.70
N SER A 126 22.84 -13.68 7.98
CA SER A 126 23.89 -14.50 8.61
C SER A 126 23.49 -15.98 8.74
N LYS A 127 22.22 -16.32 8.59
CA LYS A 127 21.70 -17.70 8.52
C LYS A 127 21.57 -18.22 7.09
N GLY A 128 22.05 -17.47 6.10
CA GLY A 128 22.01 -17.86 4.69
C GLY A 128 20.69 -17.52 3.97
N VAL A 129 19.83 -16.69 4.57
CA VAL A 129 18.64 -16.19 3.88
C VAL A 129 19.04 -15.20 2.80
N GLN A 130 18.59 -15.48 1.57
CA GLN A 130 18.78 -14.61 0.43
C GLN A 130 17.55 -13.71 0.26
N PHE A 131 17.79 -12.41 0.22
CA PHE A 131 16.77 -11.41 -0.06
C PHE A 131 17.00 -10.82 -1.44
N ILE A 132 15.92 -10.55 -2.16
CA ILE A 132 15.95 -9.79 -3.41
C ILE A 132 14.95 -8.65 -3.28
N GLY A 133 15.48 -7.48 -2.95
CA GLY A 133 14.80 -6.21 -2.94
C GLY A 133 14.91 -5.50 -4.30
N ARG A 134 14.50 -4.23 -4.32
CA ARG A 134 14.51 -3.42 -5.54
C ARG A 134 15.94 -3.14 -6.01
N ASN A 135 16.13 -3.04 -7.32
CA ASN A 135 17.41 -2.70 -7.94
C ASN A 135 18.57 -3.62 -7.50
N GLY A 136 18.28 -4.89 -7.20
CA GLY A 136 19.28 -5.85 -6.73
C GLY A 136 19.69 -5.68 -5.27
N ASP A 137 18.95 -4.90 -4.47
CA ASP A 137 19.21 -4.79 -3.03
C ASP A 137 19.06 -6.16 -2.35
N THR A 138 20.05 -6.55 -1.56
CA THR A 138 20.07 -7.81 -0.82
C THR A 138 19.98 -7.59 0.69
N SER A 139 19.73 -6.35 1.13
CA SER A 139 19.68 -5.98 2.54
C SER A 139 18.54 -6.67 3.31
N GLY A 140 17.48 -7.10 2.62
CA GLY A 140 16.29 -7.62 3.29
C GLY A 140 15.38 -6.53 3.86
N TRP A 141 15.64 -5.24 3.58
CA TRP A 141 14.86 -4.12 4.10
C TRP A 141 14.70 -3.00 3.07
N ASP A 142 13.46 -2.62 2.76
CA ASP A 142 13.16 -1.44 1.95
C ASP A 142 12.87 -0.24 2.86
N ASN A 143 13.52 0.90 2.63
CA ASN A 143 13.39 2.10 3.47
C ASN A 143 12.28 3.07 3.04
N ASP A 144 11.66 2.88 1.87
CA ASP A 144 10.67 3.81 1.31
C ASP A 144 9.23 3.44 1.72
N GLY A 145 8.96 2.16 1.92
CA GLY A 145 7.64 1.67 2.36
C GLY A 145 6.58 1.62 1.26
N GLY A 146 6.78 2.29 0.12
CA GLY A 146 5.76 2.38 -0.94
C GLY A 146 5.47 1.05 -1.66
N TYR A 147 6.37 0.07 -1.55
CA TYR A 147 6.19 -1.27 -2.11
C TYR A 147 5.76 -2.31 -1.06
N ALA A 148 5.40 -1.89 0.16
CA ALA A 148 4.99 -2.81 1.21
C ALA A 148 3.65 -3.48 0.86
N LEU A 149 2.71 -2.77 0.25
CA LEU A 149 1.45 -3.32 -0.24
C LEU A 149 1.53 -3.65 -1.74
N LYS A 150 0.78 -4.68 -2.15
CA LYS A 150 0.57 -5.04 -3.56
C LYS A 150 -0.71 -4.38 -4.07
N GLN A 151 -0.73 -4.05 -5.35
CA GLN A 151 -1.94 -3.61 -6.03
C GLN A 151 -2.44 -4.70 -6.98
N SER A 152 -3.76 -4.81 -7.11
CA SER A 152 -4.41 -5.67 -8.10
C SER A 152 -5.69 -5.01 -8.62
N TRP A 153 -5.92 -5.07 -9.94
CA TRP A 153 -7.17 -4.63 -10.54
C TRP A 153 -8.25 -5.72 -10.42
N MET A 154 -9.48 -5.30 -10.11
CA MET A 154 -10.69 -6.11 -10.17
C MET A 154 -11.59 -5.67 -11.32
#